data_AF-A0AA48HJP8-F1
#
_entry.id   AF-A0AA48HJP8-F1
#
_cell.length_a   1.000
_cell.length_b   1.000
_cell.length_c   1.000
_cell.angle_alpha   90.00
_cell.angle_beta   90.00
_cell.angle_gamma   90.00
#
_symmetry.space_group_name_H-M   'P 1'
#
loop_
_entity.id
_entity.type
_entity.pdbx_description
1 polymer ?
#
loop_
_entity_poly.entity_id
_entity_poly.type
_entity_poly.pdbx_seq_one_letter_code
_entity_poly.pdbx_strand_id
1 'polypeptide(L)'
;MITVHWEAAGVPLKDMPQATGRFIDLLSKTVTRKGGKVAWVWVHEGGEKKGGHVHILAHVPEHVIDVVTNLQMGWLKAITGSVYRRGVIHTKPIGQRRGLEKNNPLLHRENLNSVLMYILKGSSTDAARKIGLVRLEPGGRVIGKRCGTSQNIGLKARTNTQIAALAQGITV
;
A
#
# COMPACT_ATOMS: atom_id res chain seq x y z
N MET A 1 5.63 3.30 -3.25
CA MET A 1 4.84 2.06 -3.41
C MET A 1 5.75 0.85 -3.22
N ILE A 2 5.27 -0.11 -2.44
CA ILE A 2 5.87 -1.44 -2.26
C ILE A 2 4.97 -2.43 -3.00
N THR A 3 5.56 -3.32 -3.79
CA THR A 3 4.86 -4.44 -4.43
C THR A 3 5.51 -5.73 -3.96
N VAL A 4 4.72 -6.69 -3.48
CA VAL A 4 5.22 -8.02 -3.11
C VAL A 4 4.49 -9.07 -3.95
N HIS A 5 5.26 -9.88 -4.69
CA HIS A 5 4.76 -11.02 -5.46
C HIS A 5 4.73 -12.27 -4.56
N TRP A 6 3.64 -12.41 -3.81
CA TRP A 6 3.49 -13.46 -2.80
C TRP A 6 3.57 -14.88 -3.38
N GLU A 7 2.90 -15.16 -4.49
CA GLU A 7 3.00 -16.48 -5.12
C GLU A 7 4.42 -16.78 -5.61
N ALA A 8 5.10 -15.80 -6.21
CA ALA A 8 6.49 -15.96 -6.62
C ALA A 8 7.45 -16.18 -5.42
N ALA A 9 7.07 -15.65 -4.25
CA ALA A 9 7.74 -15.87 -2.98
C ALA A 9 7.34 -17.19 -2.28
N GLY A 10 6.49 -18.03 -2.91
CA GLY A 10 6.08 -19.33 -2.39
C GLY A 10 4.84 -19.30 -1.47
N VAL A 11 4.11 -18.19 -1.40
CA VAL A 11 2.88 -18.07 -0.60
C VAL A 11 1.67 -18.38 -1.49
N PRO A 12 0.87 -19.42 -1.17
CA PRO A 12 -0.35 -19.73 -1.91
C PRO A 12 -1.37 -18.57 -1.85
N LEU A 13 -2.22 -18.44 -2.88
CA LEU A 13 -3.25 -17.38 -2.96
C LEU A 13 -4.09 -17.23 -1.68
N LYS A 14 -4.49 -18.35 -1.06
CA LYS A 14 -5.32 -18.36 0.15
C LYS A 14 -4.63 -17.74 1.37
N ASP A 15 -3.29 -17.75 1.40
CA ASP A 15 -2.48 -17.32 2.55
C ASP A 15 -1.94 -15.89 2.36
N MET A 16 -2.14 -15.28 1.17
CA MET A 16 -1.72 -13.91 0.88
C MET A 16 -2.24 -12.87 1.87
N PRO A 17 -3.53 -12.89 2.33
CA PRO A 17 -4.00 -11.97 3.35
C PRO A 17 -3.22 -12.04 4.65
N GLN A 18 -2.82 -13.25 5.08
CA GLN A 18 -2.04 -13.44 6.29
C GLN A 18 -0.60 -12.94 6.10
N ALA A 19 0.03 -13.26 4.97
CA ALA A 19 1.37 -12.80 4.63
C ALA A 19 1.44 -11.26 4.55
N THR A 20 0.50 -10.62 3.86
CA THR A 20 0.35 -9.16 3.81
C THR A 20 0.12 -8.58 5.21
N GLY A 21 -0.75 -9.19 6.01
CA GLY A 21 -1.00 -8.75 7.38
C GLY A 21 0.28 -8.75 8.23
N ARG A 22 1.09 -9.81 8.14
CA ARG A 22 2.37 -9.91 8.87
C ARG A 22 3.41 -8.92 8.35
N PHE A 23 3.48 -8.69 7.04
CA PHE A 23 4.35 -7.66 6.46
C PHE A 23 3.98 -6.26 6.97
N ILE A 24 2.70 -5.94 6.98
CA ILE A 24 2.17 -4.67 7.47
C ILE A 24 2.42 -4.47 8.96
N ASP A 25 2.29 -5.53 9.77
CA ASP A 25 2.62 -5.50 11.19
C ASP A 25 4.11 -5.19 11.42
N LEU A 26 5.00 -5.86 10.68
CA LEU A 26 6.45 -5.62 10.74
C LEU A 26 6.82 -4.20 10.30
N LEU A 27 6.23 -3.72 9.21
CA LEU A 27 6.39 -2.34 8.74
C LEU A 27 5.96 -1.34 9.82
N SER A 28 4.74 -1.52 10.34
CA SER A 28 4.14 -0.58 11.30
C SER A 28 4.91 -0.56 12.61
N LYS A 29 5.26 -1.72 13.17
CA LYS A 29 6.08 -1.83 14.38
C LYS A 29 7.46 -1.21 14.20
N THR A 30 8.09 -1.40 13.04
CA THR A 30 9.41 -0.80 12.76
C THR A 30 9.33 0.72 12.75
N VAL A 31 8.34 1.28 12.05
CA VAL A 31 8.14 2.74 12.01
C VAL A 31 7.86 3.29 13.41
N THR A 32 6.94 2.66 14.16
CA THR A 32 6.60 3.08 15.53
C THR A 32 7.81 3.01 16.48
N ARG A 33 8.60 1.92 16.44
CA ARG A 33 9.80 1.77 17.28
C ARG A 33 10.89 2.79 16.97
N LYS A 34 10.86 3.39 15.78
CA LYS A 34 11.76 4.48 15.36
C LYS A 34 11.12 5.86 15.54
N GLY A 35 10.06 5.97 16.36
CA GLY A 35 9.39 7.22 16.67
C GLY A 35 8.57 7.82 15.51
N GLY A 36 8.30 7.04 14.46
CA GLY A 36 7.55 7.48 13.30
C GLY A 36 6.06 7.18 13.39
N LYS A 37 5.27 7.88 12.57
CA LYS A 37 3.88 7.52 12.27
C LYS A 37 3.82 6.91 10.88
N VAL A 38 3.00 5.88 10.70
CA VAL A 38 2.79 5.22 9.41
C VAL A 38 1.34 5.37 8.97
N ALA A 39 1.12 5.50 7.67
CA ALA A 39 -0.19 5.31 7.07
C ALA A 39 -0.01 4.43 5.83
N TRP A 40 -0.96 3.55 5.55
CA TRP A 40 -0.87 2.67 4.40
C TRP A 40 -2.23 2.28 3.86
N VAL A 41 -2.28 1.98 2.56
CA VAL A 41 -3.35 1.27 1.88
C VAL A 41 -2.72 0.14 1.08
N TRP A 42 -3.40 -1.00 1.00
CA TRP A 42 -2.96 -2.11 0.16
C TRP A 42 -4.11 -2.74 -0.62
N VAL A 43 -3.77 -3.31 -1.77
CA VAL A 43 -4.69 -4.03 -2.67
C VAL A 43 -3.99 -5.29 -3.20
N HIS A 44 -4.70 -6.41 -3.15
CA HIS A 44 -4.34 -7.67 -3.79
C HIS A 44 -4.87 -7.72 -5.22
N GLU A 45 -4.00 -8.20 -6.09
CA GLU A 45 -4.30 -8.56 -7.47
C GLU A 45 -3.83 -9.99 -7.71
N GLY A 46 -4.53 -10.70 -8.61
CA GLY A 46 -4.09 -11.98 -9.14
C GLY A 46 -4.14 -11.91 -10.65
N GLY A 47 -3.09 -12.36 -11.33
CA GLY A 47 -3.08 -12.43 -12.78
C GLY A 47 -2.38 -13.69 -13.26
N GLU A 48 -2.86 -14.28 -14.35
CA GLU A 48 -2.33 -15.54 -14.92
C GLU A 48 -0.82 -15.52 -15.14
N LYS A 49 -0.26 -14.35 -15.49
CA LYS A 49 1.18 -14.17 -15.75
C LYS A 49 2.02 -13.78 -14.54
N LYS A 50 1.44 -13.07 -13.55
CA LYS A 50 2.19 -12.45 -12.43
C LYS A 50 1.95 -13.13 -11.08
N GLY A 51 0.99 -14.05 -11.04
CA GLY A 51 0.47 -14.63 -9.81
C GLY A 51 -0.17 -13.60 -8.88
N GLY A 52 -0.48 -14.06 -7.69
CA GLY A 52 -0.98 -13.29 -6.56
C GLY A 52 0.07 -12.37 -6.00
N HIS A 53 -0.25 -11.08 -5.96
CA HIS A 53 0.63 -10.03 -5.45
C HIS A 53 -0.16 -8.95 -4.71
N VAL A 54 0.57 -8.14 -3.94
CA VAL A 54 0.01 -6.98 -3.24
C VAL A 54 0.71 -5.71 -3.70
N HIS A 55 -0.06 -4.66 -3.94
CA HIS A 55 0.42 -3.28 -4.03
C HIS A 55 0.14 -2.57 -2.70
N ILE A 56 1.15 -1.94 -2.12
CA ILE A 56 1.07 -1.21 -0.86
C ILE A 56 1.55 0.23 -1.12
N LEU A 57 0.67 1.20 -0.91
CA LEU A 57 1.04 2.60 -0.81
C LEU A 57 1.16 2.94 0.66
N ALA A 58 2.37 3.29 1.10
CA ALA A 58 2.67 3.60 2.49
C ALA A 58 3.38 4.95 2.59
N HIS A 59 2.95 5.74 3.56
CA HIS A 59 3.73 6.85 4.09
C HIS A 59 4.72 6.31 5.12
N VAL A 60 6.00 6.57 4.90
CA VAL A 60 7.09 6.25 5.83
C VAL A 60 7.87 7.54 6.07
N PRO A 61 8.07 7.96 7.34
CA PRO A 61 8.85 9.15 7.64
C PRO A 61 10.29 9.02 7.14
N GLU A 62 10.84 10.13 6.63
CA GLU A 62 12.15 10.18 5.95
C GLU A 62 13.27 9.52 6.77
N HIS A 63 13.33 9.79 8.07
CA HIS A 63 14.36 9.28 8.98
C HIS A 63 14.29 7.76 9.21
N VAL A 64 13.23 7.08 8.74
CA VAL A 64 13.01 5.64 8.91
C VAL A 64 13.13 4.88 7.57
N ILE A 65 13.16 5.58 6.43
CA ILE A 65 13.07 4.95 5.10
C ILE A 65 14.17 3.90 4.89
N ASP A 66 15.41 4.19 5.27
CA ASP A 66 16.53 3.26 5.08
C ASP A 66 16.42 2.03 5.97
N VAL A 67 16.00 2.21 7.23
CA VAL A 67 15.74 1.10 8.16
C VAL A 67 14.66 0.18 7.60
N VAL A 68 13.54 0.74 7.12
CA VAL A 68 12.45 -0.04 6.52
C VAL A 68 12.94 -0.78 5.28
N THR A 69 13.63 -0.10 4.37
CA THR A 69 14.10 -0.68 3.10
C THR A 69 15.04 -1.87 3.35
N ASN A 70 15.97 -1.73 4.29
CA ASN A 70 16.96 -2.78 4.60
C ASN A 70 16.32 -4.02 5.25
N LEU A 71 15.25 -3.84 6.05
CA LEU A 71 14.61 -4.94 6.76
C LEU A 71 13.63 -5.76 5.91
N GLN A 72 13.16 -5.24 4.78
CA GLN A 72 12.15 -5.89 3.94
C GLN A 72 12.52 -7.31 3.52
N MET A 73 13.77 -7.55 3.14
CA MET A 73 14.24 -8.90 2.76
C MET A 73 14.18 -9.87 3.95
N GLY A 74 14.57 -9.41 5.13
CA GLY A 74 14.48 -10.19 6.37
C GLY A 74 13.03 -10.51 6.75
N TRP A 75 12.11 -9.56 6.55
CA TRP A 75 10.68 -9.78 6.77
C TRP A 75 10.10 -10.82 5.83
N LEU A 76 10.45 -10.78 4.53
CA LEU A 76 10.02 -11.79 3.58
C LEU A 76 10.50 -13.19 3.96
N LYS A 77 11.77 -13.33 4.36
CA LYS A 77 12.30 -14.60 4.86
C LYS A 77 11.52 -15.07 6.10
N ALA A 78 11.23 -14.18 7.04
CA ALA A 78 10.50 -14.50 8.26
C ALA A 78 9.02 -14.87 8.01
N ILE A 79 8.41 -14.35 6.95
CA ILE A 79 7.01 -14.63 6.57
C ILE A 79 6.91 -15.93 5.79
N THR A 80 7.82 -16.16 4.84
CA THR A 80 7.75 -17.26 3.87
C THR A 80 8.50 -18.51 4.31
N GLY A 81 9.41 -18.40 5.28
CA GLY A 81 10.33 -19.48 5.64
C GLY A 81 11.33 -19.85 4.54
N SER A 82 11.28 -19.17 3.39
CA SER A 82 12.02 -19.52 2.19
C SER A 82 13.23 -18.62 1.98
N VAL A 83 14.20 -19.10 1.21
CA VAL A 83 15.31 -18.27 0.74
C VAL A 83 14.75 -17.18 -0.18
N TYR A 84 15.25 -15.96 -0.02
CA TYR A 84 14.84 -14.82 -0.85
C TYR A 84 15.09 -15.10 -2.34
N ARG A 85 14.09 -14.80 -3.17
CA ARG A 85 14.19 -14.85 -4.62
C ARG A 85 14.18 -13.43 -5.19
N ARG A 86 15.08 -13.14 -6.13
CA ARG A 86 15.13 -11.83 -6.77
C ARG A 86 13.81 -11.52 -7.48
N GLY A 87 13.33 -10.29 -7.34
CA GLY A 87 12.12 -9.81 -8.03
C GLY A 87 10.80 -10.09 -7.31
N VAL A 88 10.82 -10.72 -6.13
CA VAL A 88 9.58 -10.93 -5.36
C VAL A 88 9.11 -9.68 -4.60
N ILE A 89 9.95 -8.65 -4.51
CA ILE A 89 9.60 -7.37 -3.90
C ILE A 89 10.20 -6.20 -4.67
N HIS A 90 9.40 -5.16 -4.85
CA HIS A 90 9.80 -3.91 -5.47
C HIS A 90 9.33 -2.74 -4.62
N THR A 91 10.27 -1.92 -4.15
CA THR A 91 9.96 -0.72 -3.36
C THR A 91 10.51 0.50 -4.08
N LYS A 92 9.63 1.47 -4.36
CA LYS A 92 9.98 2.71 -5.05
C LYS A 92 9.31 3.92 -4.38
N PRO A 93 10.01 5.05 -4.21
CA PRO A 93 9.38 6.30 -3.80
C PRO A 93 8.42 6.80 -4.91
N ILE A 94 7.47 7.65 -4.53
CA ILE A 94 6.58 8.31 -5.49
C ILE A 94 7.41 9.29 -6.32
N GLY A 95 7.28 9.22 -7.66
CA GLY A 95 8.14 9.98 -8.58
C GLY A 95 9.56 9.46 -8.75
N GLN A 96 9.83 8.19 -8.37
CA GLN A 96 11.12 7.48 -8.54
C GLN A 96 12.33 8.07 -7.78
N ARG A 97 12.20 9.21 -7.11
CA ARG A 97 13.27 9.86 -6.33
C ARG A 97 12.75 10.28 -4.95
N ARG A 98 13.58 10.15 -3.91
CA ARG A 98 13.30 10.67 -2.57
C ARG A 98 13.40 12.21 -2.55
N GLY A 99 12.62 12.87 -1.69
CA GLY A 99 12.67 14.33 -1.54
C GLY A 99 11.90 15.10 -2.61
N LEU A 100 11.22 14.41 -3.55
CA LEU A 100 10.40 15.06 -4.56
C LEU A 100 9.24 15.82 -3.90
N GLU A 101 8.69 15.28 -2.82
CA GLU A 101 7.67 15.92 -2.00
C GLU A 101 8.08 17.26 -1.41
N LYS A 102 9.39 17.49 -1.22
CA LYS A 102 9.94 18.77 -0.74
C LYS A 102 10.36 19.69 -1.90
N ASN A 103 11.04 19.13 -2.90
CA ASN A 103 11.64 19.89 -3.98
C ASN A 103 10.65 20.29 -5.09
N ASN A 104 9.60 19.49 -5.31
CA ASN A 104 8.52 19.80 -6.24
C ASN A 104 7.19 19.18 -5.76
N PRO A 105 6.53 19.82 -4.77
CA PRO A 105 5.31 19.28 -4.16
C PRO A 105 4.17 19.05 -5.16
N LEU A 106 4.05 19.91 -6.18
CA LEU A 106 3.03 19.79 -7.21
C LEU A 106 3.24 18.53 -8.05
N LEU A 107 4.46 18.31 -8.56
CA LEU A 107 4.78 17.10 -9.31
C LEU A 107 4.65 15.84 -8.43
N HIS A 108 5.02 15.92 -7.15
CA HIS A 108 4.79 14.83 -6.20
C HIS A 108 3.30 14.50 -6.09
N ARG A 109 2.43 15.51 -6.00
CA ARG A 109 0.97 15.31 -5.92
C ARG A 109 0.42 14.63 -7.17
N GLU A 110 0.83 15.04 -8.36
CA GLU A 110 0.39 14.40 -9.61
C GLU A 110 0.88 12.95 -9.73
N ASN A 111 2.12 12.68 -9.32
CA ASN A 111 2.64 11.32 -9.25
C ASN A 111 1.90 10.46 -8.22
N LEU A 112 1.54 11.03 -7.07
CA LEU A 112 0.77 10.35 -6.04
C LEU A 112 -0.64 10.01 -6.55
N ASN A 113 -1.31 10.95 -7.22
CA ASN A 113 -2.60 10.73 -7.86
C ASN A 113 -2.52 9.60 -8.88
N SER A 114 -1.49 9.59 -9.72
CA SER A 114 -1.26 8.52 -10.71
C SER A 114 -1.12 7.14 -10.05
N VAL A 115 -0.36 7.04 -8.95
CA VAL A 115 -0.21 5.80 -8.18
C VAL A 115 -1.50 5.39 -7.48
N LEU A 116 -2.26 6.36 -6.95
CA LEU A 116 -3.57 6.09 -6.35
C LEU A 116 -4.54 5.52 -7.39
N MET A 117 -4.63 6.12 -8.58
CA MET A 117 -5.46 5.61 -9.67
C MET A 117 -5.02 4.21 -10.12
N TYR A 118 -3.71 3.95 -10.15
CA TYR A 118 -3.17 2.62 -10.43
C TYR A 118 -3.66 1.58 -9.40
N ILE A 119 -3.62 1.90 -8.10
CA ILE A 119 -4.09 1.00 -7.03
C ILE A 119 -5.62 0.79 -7.10
N LEU A 120 -6.36 1.78 -7.60
CA LEU A 120 -7.82 1.76 -7.69
C LEU A 120 -8.35 1.18 -9.02
N LYS A 121 -7.49 0.80 -9.97
CA LYS A 121 -7.90 0.30 -11.30
C LYS A 121 -8.83 -0.93 -11.25
N GLY A 122 -8.77 -1.71 -10.18
CA GLY A 122 -9.65 -2.87 -9.96
C GLY A 122 -10.97 -2.56 -9.25
N SER A 123 -11.34 -1.28 -9.13
CA SER A 123 -12.59 -0.85 -8.48
C SER A 123 -13.82 -1.23 -9.31
N SER A 124 -15.00 -1.23 -8.68
CA SER A 124 -16.26 -1.36 -9.42
C SER A 124 -16.50 -0.14 -10.32
N THR A 125 -17.26 -0.32 -11.39
CA THR A 125 -17.63 0.75 -12.33
C THR A 125 -18.29 1.94 -11.61
N ASP A 126 -19.15 1.67 -10.63
CA ASP A 126 -19.83 2.72 -9.86
C ASP A 126 -18.85 3.51 -8.99
N ALA A 127 -17.92 2.83 -8.32
CA ALA A 127 -16.89 3.49 -7.53
C ALA A 127 -15.95 4.31 -8.42
N ALA A 128 -15.56 3.75 -9.57
CA ALA A 128 -14.72 4.43 -10.55
C ALA A 128 -15.37 5.70 -11.09
N ARG A 129 -16.66 5.65 -11.45
CA ARG A 129 -17.42 6.81 -11.92
C ARG A 129 -17.47 7.92 -10.86
N LYS A 130 -17.73 7.57 -9.60
CA LYS A 130 -17.80 8.53 -8.49
C LYS A 130 -16.49 9.29 -8.24
N ILE A 131 -15.35 8.66 -8.53
CA ILE A 131 -14.03 9.26 -8.30
C ILE A 131 -13.33 9.73 -9.59
N GLY A 132 -14.02 9.72 -10.72
CA GLY A 132 -13.46 10.11 -12.02
C GLY A 132 -12.35 9.20 -12.53
N LEU A 133 -12.33 7.93 -12.12
CA LEU A 133 -11.32 6.96 -12.58
C LEU A 133 -11.65 6.53 -14.02
N VAL A 134 -10.78 6.92 -14.95
CA VAL A 134 -10.97 6.71 -16.39
C VAL A 134 -10.58 5.29 -16.83
N ARG A 135 -9.66 4.63 -16.11
CA ARG A 135 -9.10 3.33 -16.49
C ARG A 135 -9.42 2.26 -15.46
N LEU A 136 -10.19 1.26 -15.89
CA LEU A 136 -10.45 0.04 -15.14
C LEU A 136 -9.70 -1.13 -15.75
N GLU A 137 -9.17 -2.01 -14.91
CA GLU A 137 -8.54 -3.26 -15.30
C GLU A 137 -9.01 -4.39 -14.39
N PRO A 138 -9.23 -5.62 -14.91
CA PRO A 138 -9.54 -6.76 -14.07
C PRO A 138 -8.39 -7.03 -13.07
N GLY A 139 -8.67 -6.94 -11.77
CA GLY A 139 -7.71 -7.28 -10.70
C GLY A 139 -7.56 -8.79 -10.45
N GLY A 140 -8.16 -9.61 -11.31
CA GLY A 140 -8.23 -11.07 -11.30
C GLY A 140 -8.56 -11.74 -9.98
N ARG A 141 -8.25 -13.04 -9.86
CA ARG A 141 -8.69 -13.88 -8.75
C ARG A 141 -7.92 -13.57 -7.47
N VAL A 142 -8.65 -13.33 -6.39
CA VAL A 142 -8.12 -13.21 -5.02
C VAL A 142 -8.97 -14.10 -4.10
N ILE A 143 -8.32 -14.80 -3.18
CA ILE A 143 -8.98 -15.59 -2.14
C ILE A 143 -8.89 -14.81 -0.82
N GLY A 144 -10.03 -14.57 -0.17
CA GLY A 144 -10.10 -13.79 1.06
C GLY A 144 -10.12 -12.27 0.82
N LYS A 145 -9.41 -11.52 1.68
CA LYS A 145 -9.49 -10.05 1.70
C LYS A 145 -8.69 -9.43 0.55
N ARG A 146 -9.34 -8.57 -0.24
CA ARG A 146 -8.74 -7.88 -1.39
C ARG A 146 -7.98 -6.60 -1.03
N CYS A 147 -8.46 -5.80 -0.10
CA CYS A 147 -7.83 -4.51 0.20
C CYS A 147 -7.91 -4.17 1.69
N GLY A 148 -7.05 -3.25 2.14
CA GLY A 148 -7.05 -2.76 3.52
C GLY A 148 -6.38 -1.40 3.66
N THR A 149 -6.63 -0.75 4.79
CA THR A 149 -6.04 0.56 5.15
C THR A 149 -5.57 0.55 6.60
N SER A 150 -4.62 1.41 6.93
CA SER A 150 -4.25 1.70 8.31
C SER A 150 -5.40 2.40 9.04
N GLN A 151 -5.51 2.19 10.35
CA GLN A 151 -6.64 2.68 11.14
C GLN A 151 -6.78 4.21 11.09
N ASN A 152 -5.67 4.94 11.03
CA ASN A 152 -5.61 6.40 10.98
C ASN A 152 -6.11 7.03 9.65
N ILE A 153 -6.33 6.25 8.60
CA ILE A 153 -6.94 6.73 7.34
C ILE A 153 -8.18 5.91 6.93
N GLY A 154 -8.58 4.96 7.79
CA GLY A 154 -9.73 4.09 7.57
C GLY A 154 -11.07 4.81 7.73
N LEU A 155 -12.17 4.09 7.51
CA LEU A 155 -13.52 4.65 7.55
C LEU A 155 -13.81 5.43 8.84
N LYS A 156 -13.53 4.82 10.00
CA LYS A 156 -13.74 5.45 11.31
C LYS A 156 -12.96 6.76 11.46
N ALA A 157 -11.70 6.80 11.02
CA ALA A 157 -10.90 8.02 11.08
C ALA A 157 -11.50 9.12 10.19
N ARG A 158 -11.92 8.78 8.97
CA ARG A 158 -12.57 9.73 8.05
C ARG A 158 -13.89 10.26 8.61
N THR A 159 -14.73 9.39 9.17
CA THR A 159 -16.00 9.79 9.80
C THR A 159 -15.75 10.73 10.98
N ASN A 160 -14.76 10.44 11.84
CA ASN A 160 -14.40 11.31 12.95
C ASN A 160 -13.90 12.68 12.48
N THR A 161 -13.08 12.74 11.42
CA THR A 161 -12.63 13.99 10.84
C THR A 161 -13.79 14.82 10.29
N GLN A 162 -14.74 14.19 9.59
CA GLN A 162 -15.91 14.87 9.06
C GLN A 162 -16.81 15.42 10.17
N ILE A 163 -17.05 14.64 11.23
CA ILE A 163 -17.79 15.10 12.42
C ILE A 163 -17.08 16.30 13.06
N ALA A 164 -15.76 16.24 13.23
CA ALA A 164 -15.00 17.33 13.81
C ALA A 164 -15.05 18.60 12.95
N ALA A 165 -14.96 18.48 11.63
CA ALA A 165 -15.06 19.61 10.72
C ALA A 165 -16.45 20.25 10.72
N LEU A 166 -17.51 19.44 10.72
CA LEU A 166 -18.89 19.92 10.85
C LEU A 166 -19.11 20.65 12.19
N ALA A 167 -18.55 20.12 13.29
CA ALA A 167 -18.59 20.78 14.60
C ALA A 167 -17.81 22.11 14.65
N GLN A 168 -16.85 22.31 13.73
CA GLN A 168 -16.08 23.55 13.58
C GLN A 168 -16.68 24.49 12.51
N GLY A 169 -17.83 24.16 11.92
CA GLY A 169 -18.44 24.95 10.85
C GLY A 169 -17.69 24.88 9.51
N ILE A 170 -16.77 23.93 9.35
CA ILE A 170 -15.99 23.71 8.13
C ILE A 170 -16.71 22.66 7.28
N THR A 171 -17.13 23.05 6.06
CA THR A 171 -17.67 22.09 5.08
C THR A 171 -16.52 21.33 4.42
N VAL A 172 -16.55 19.99 4.47
CA VAL A 172 -15.55 19.08 3.86
C VAL A 172 -16.11 18.46 2.59
#